data_AF-A0A955IWB9-F1
#
_entry.id   AF-A0A955IWB9-F1
#
_cell.length_a   1.000
_cell.length_b   1.000
_cell.length_c   1.000
_cell.angle_alpha   90.00
_cell.angle_beta   90.00
_cell.angle_gamma   90.00
#
_symmetry.space_group_name_H-M   'P 1'
#
loop_
_entity.id
_entity.type
_entity.pdbx_description
1 polymer ?
#
loop_
_entity_poly.entity_id
_entity_poly.type
_entity_poly.pdbx_seq_one_letter_code
_entity_poly.pdbx_strand_id
1 'polypeptide(L)'
;MASFIGLGFVVYALSLVNNIFVVVEEKQSVIPLYSAGLAWVQIILILIAIPFYSGIYKVPANFVVQNILLFFSTFSFYIYMHWAVNLDKDLIKTPLKEKGSLAFVLSLLPVVLNTGLLFYPVEAFLKGIFSSTVLLSGLIYIQAHYKNRINSKLLYNYFVLGSIFYIILFIFKP
;
A
#
# COMPACT_ATOMS: atom_id res chain seq x y z
N MET A 1 6.03 -26.61 0.20
CA MET A 1 7.44 -26.18 0.32
C MET A 1 7.68 -24.78 -0.25
N ALA A 2 7.33 -24.50 -1.51
CA ALA A 2 7.52 -23.16 -2.11
C ALA A 2 6.81 -22.01 -1.35
N SER A 3 5.62 -22.27 -0.80
CA SER A 3 4.87 -21.30 0.02
C SER A 3 5.57 -20.95 1.34
N PHE A 4 6.23 -21.91 1.99
CA PHE A 4 6.99 -21.67 3.23
C PHE A 4 8.29 -20.91 2.97
N ILE A 5 8.97 -21.20 1.85
CA ILE A 5 10.18 -20.48 1.44
C ILE A 5 9.85 -19.02 1.08
N GLY A 6 8.74 -18.80 0.37
CA GLY A 6 8.26 -17.45 0.05
C GLY A 6 7.87 -16.65 1.29
N LEU A 7 7.14 -17.26 2.23
CA LEU A 7 6.83 -16.64 3.52
C LEU A 7 8.09 -16.33 4.33
N GLY A 8 9.04 -17.26 4.39
CA GLY A 8 10.32 -17.07 5.08
C GLY A 8 11.12 -15.92 4.50
N PHE A 9 11.17 -15.79 3.17
CA PHE A 9 11.84 -14.67 2.50
C PHE A 9 11.19 -13.32 2.83
N VAL A 10 9.85 -13.25 2.82
CA VAL A 10 9.11 -12.02 3.16
C VAL A 10 9.34 -11.61 4.62
N VAL A 11 9.28 -12.57 5.55
CA VAL A 11 9.52 -12.31 6.98
C VAL A 11 10.97 -11.86 7.21
N TYR A 12 11.93 -12.49 6.53
CA TYR A 12 13.32 -12.08 6.57
C TYR A 12 13.53 -10.67 6.03
N ALA A 13 12.93 -10.35 4.88
CA ALA A 13 12.99 -9.01 4.29
C ALA A 13 12.38 -7.94 5.22
N LEU A 14 11.24 -8.23 5.85
CA LEU A 14 10.63 -7.35 6.86
C LEU A 14 11.55 -7.15 8.06
N SER A 15 12.19 -8.21 8.57
CA SER A 15 13.13 -8.12 9.68
C SER A 15 14.36 -7.27 9.32
N LEU A 16 14.87 -7.42 8.10
CA LEU A 16 16.02 -6.64 7.61
C LEU A 16 15.69 -5.15 7.51
N VAL A 17 14.49 -4.81 7.03
CA VAL A 17 14.01 -3.42 6.97
C VAL A 17 13.74 -2.84 8.35
N ASN A 18 13.15 -3.62 9.26
CA ASN A 18 12.98 -3.18 10.65
C ASN A 18 14.34 -2.93 11.34
N ASN A 19 15.35 -3.77 11.08
CA ASN A 19 16.71 -3.54 11.58
C ASN A 19 17.31 -2.23 11.05
N ILE A 20 17.08 -1.89 9.77
CA ILE A 20 17.49 -0.60 9.22
C ILE A 20 16.84 0.55 10.02
N PHE A 21 15.55 0.43 10.36
CA PHE A 21 14.85 1.45 11.14
C PHE A 21 15.38 1.58 12.58
N VAL A 22 15.67 0.47 13.25
CA VAL A 22 16.29 0.48 14.59
C VAL A 22 17.65 1.19 14.55
N VAL A 23 18.48 0.88 13.54
CA VAL A 23 19.79 1.53 13.38
C VAL A 23 19.66 3.03 13.07
N VAL A 24 18.65 3.44 12.30
CA VAL A 24 18.37 4.85 12.02
C VAL A 24 17.93 5.58 13.29
N GLU A 25 17.09 4.96 14.12
CA GLU A 25 16.63 5.51 15.40
C GLU A 25 17.80 5.74 16.36
N GLU A 26 18.73 4.77 16.46
CA GLU A 26 19.90 4.85 17.33
C GLU A 26 20.96 5.85 16.82
N LYS A 27 21.27 5.86 15.51
CA LYS A 27 22.40 6.64 14.97
C LYS A 27 22.06 8.04 14.49
N GLN A 28 20.78 8.43 14.48
CA GLN A 28 20.23 9.78 14.23
C GLN A 28 20.70 10.56 12.97
N SER A 29 21.61 10.02 12.15
CA SER A 29 22.37 10.77 11.14
C SER A 29 22.44 10.10 9.76
N VAL A 30 21.74 8.98 9.54
CA VAL A 30 21.83 8.22 8.27
C VAL A 30 20.60 8.45 7.38
N ILE A 31 20.42 9.71 6.95
CA ILE A 31 19.33 10.15 6.04
C ILE A 31 19.20 9.28 4.77
N PRO A 32 20.29 8.84 4.10
CA PRO A 32 20.19 8.00 2.92
C PRO A 32 19.67 6.59 3.21
N LEU A 33 20.08 6.00 4.34
CA LEU A 33 19.70 4.63 4.73
C LEU A 33 18.21 4.56 5.09
N TYR A 34 17.70 5.62 5.73
CA TYR A 34 16.28 5.78 6.00
C TYR A 34 15.41 5.84 4.74
N SER A 35 15.83 6.65 3.75
CA SER A 35 15.12 6.78 2.48
C SER A 35 15.10 5.46 1.70
N ALA A 36 16.20 4.70 1.74
CA ALA A 36 16.26 3.35 1.20
C ALA A 36 15.32 2.40 1.95
N GLY A 37 15.31 2.45 3.29
CA GLY A 37 14.41 1.67 4.14
C GLY A 37 12.93 1.90 3.80
N LEU A 38 12.51 3.16 3.62
CA LEU A 38 11.15 3.49 3.21
C LEU A 38 10.78 2.92 1.83
N ALA A 39 11.69 2.99 0.86
CA ALA A 39 11.44 2.40 -0.47
C ALA A 39 11.29 0.88 -0.37
N TRP A 40 12.12 0.22 0.45
CA TRP A 40 12.00 -1.22 0.70
C TRP A 40 10.71 -1.60 1.42
N VAL A 41 10.24 -0.80 2.40
CA VAL A 41 8.91 -0.98 3.00
C VAL A 41 7.83 -0.99 1.92
N GLN A 42 7.83 0.00 1.03
CA GLN A 42 6.81 0.08 -0.03
C GLN A 42 6.85 -1.14 -0.94
N ILE A 43 8.04 -1.57 -1.38
CA ILE A 43 8.20 -2.76 -2.22
C ILE A 43 7.68 -4.01 -1.52
N ILE A 44 8.06 -4.22 -0.26
CA ILE A 44 7.63 -5.39 0.51
C ILE A 44 6.12 -5.38 0.73
N LEU A 45 5.54 -4.22 1.08
CA LEU A 45 4.10 -4.08 1.25
C LEU A 45 3.33 -4.44 -0.02
N ILE A 46 3.81 -4.02 -1.19
CA ILE A 46 3.19 -4.37 -2.47
C ILE A 46 3.34 -5.85 -2.79
N LEU A 47 4.52 -6.41 -2.55
CA LEU A 47 4.77 -7.84 -2.77
C LEU A 47 3.87 -8.73 -1.91
N ILE A 48 3.50 -8.27 -0.70
CA ILE A 48 2.53 -8.93 0.17
C ILE A 48 1.10 -8.63 -0.28
N ALA A 49 0.79 -7.39 -0.65
CA ALA A 49 -0.56 -6.94 -0.97
C ALA A 49 -1.14 -7.63 -2.21
N ILE A 50 -0.35 -7.88 -3.26
CA ILE A 50 -0.84 -8.51 -4.51
C ILE A 50 -1.43 -9.90 -4.24
N PRO A 51 -0.67 -10.88 -3.68
CA PRO A 51 -1.21 -12.20 -3.40
C PRO A 51 -2.29 -12.16 -2.31
N PHE A 52 -2.19 -11.24 -1.35
CA PHE A 52 -3.17 -11.10 -0.28
C PHE A 52 -4.54 -10.61 -0.81
N TYR A 53 -4.57 -9.53 -1.58
CA TYR A 53 -5.79 -9.03 -2.22
C TYR A 53 -6.35 -10.01 -3.24
N SER A 54 -5.50 -10.66 -4.04
CA SER A 54 -5.95 -11.75 -4.91
C SER A 54 -6.61 -12.88 -4.12
N GLY A 55 -6.09 -13.19 -2.93
CA GLY A 55 -6.68 -14.13 -1.98
C GLY A 55 -8.07 -13.68 -1.52
N ILE A 56 -8.25 -12.42 -1.13
CA ILE A 56 -9.56 -11.87 -0.72
C ILE A 56 -10.60 -12.07 -1.82
N TYR A 57 -10.25 -11.78 -3.08
CA TYR A 57 -11.17 -11.91 -4.21
C TYR A 57 -11.50 -13.37 -4.58
N LYS A 58 -10.67 -14.34 -4.16
CA LYS A 58 -10.93 -15.78 -4.35
C LYS A 58 -11.83 -16.38 -3.28
N VAL A 59 -12.02 -15.69 -2.14
CA VAL A 59 -12.91 -16.18 -1.08
C VAL A 59 -14.36 -16.17 -1.61
N PRO A 60 -15.10 -17.28 -1.53
CA PRO A 60 -16.52 -17.35 -1.92
C PRO A 60 -17.40 -16.65 -0.88
N ALA A 61 -17.11 -15.38 -0.60
CA ALA A 61 -17.86 -14.53 0.31
C ALA A 61 -18.63 -13.47 -0.49
N ASN A 62 -19.65 -12.88 0.15
CA ASN A 62 -20.38 -11.76 -0.43
C ASN A 62 -19.43 -10.57 -0.69
N PHE A 63 -19.69 -9.80 -1.74
CA PHE A 63 -18.96 -8.61 -2.11
C PHE A 63 -18.77 -7.63 -0.95
N VAL A 64 -19.79 -7.48 -0.10
CA VAL A 64 -19.72 -6.63 1.11
C VAL A 64 -18.60 -7.09 2.04
N VAL A 65 -18.47 -8.40 2.25
CA VAL A 65 -17.43 -8.98 3.11
C VAL A 65 -16.05 -8.78 2.50
N GLN A 66 -15.91 -8.97 1.18
CA GLN A 66 -14.65 -8.72 0.48
C GLN A 66 -14.21 -7.25 0.61
N ASN A 67 -15.13 -6.30 0.48
CA ASN A 67 -14.86 -4.88 0.67
C ASN A 67 -14.46 -4.52 2.11
N ILE A 68 -15.10 -5.13 3.11
CA ILE A 68 -14.73 -4.94 4.51
C ILE A 68 -13.30 -5.43 4.75
N LEU A 69 -12.96 -6.63 4.26
CA LEU A 69 -11.60 -7.17 4.36
C LEU A 69 -10.57 -6.28 3.65
N LEU A 70 -10.91 -5.79 2.45
CA LEU A 70 -10.08 -4.86 1.68
C LEU A 70 -9.85 -3.56 2.46
N PHE A 71 -10.89 -2.99 3.05
CA PHE A 71 -10.80 -1.77 3.84
C PHE A 71 -9.87 -1.95 5.04
N PHE A 72 -10.11 -2.96 5.88
CA PHE A 72 -9.32 -3.18 7.10
C PHE A 72 -7.86 -3.49 6.80
N SER A 73 -7.58 -4.33 5.80
CA SER A 73 -6.21 -4.65 5.41
C SER A 73 -5.46 -3.44 4.84
N THR A 74 -6.11 -2.65 3.98
CA THR A 74 -5.54 -1.41 3.45
C THR A 74 -5.26 -0.42 4.58
N PHE A 75 -6.18 -0.28 5.53
CA PHE A 75 -6.02 0.57 6.70
C PHE A 75 -4.82 0.13 7.56
N SER A 76 -4.63 -1.17 7.79
CA SER A 76 -3.46 -1.71 8.51
C SER A 76 -2.14 -1.39 7.79
N PHE A 77 -2.09 -1.49 6.47
CA PHE A 77 -0.90 -1.11 5.70
C PHE A 77 -0.58 0.38 5.81
N TYR A 78 -1.59 1.26 5.82
CA TYR A 78 -1.36 2.69 6.03
C TYR A 78 -0.90 3.02 7.45
N ILE A 79 -1.40 2.31 8.48
CA ILE A 79 -0.89 2.47 9.84
C ILE A 79 0.59 2.09 9.90
N TYR A 80 0.98 0.96 9.30
CA TYR A 80 2.38 0.55 9.26
C TYR A 80 3.26 1.58 8.53
N MET A 81 2.76 2.13 7.41
CA MET A 81 3.46 3.19 6.69
C MET A 81 3.58 4.48 7.51
N HIS A 82 2.55 4.87 8.26
CA HIS A 82 2.64 6.01 9.17
C HIS A 82 3.70 5.80 10.25
N TRP A 83 3.81 4.60 10.81
CA TRP A 83 4.88 4.26 11.76
C TRP A 83 6.26 4.37 11.10
N ALA A 84 6.45 3.76 9.93
CA ALA A 84 7.73 3.79 9.21
C ALA A 84 8.13 5.22 8.80
N VAL A 85 7.17 6.05 8.38
CA VAL A 85 7.46 7.44 8.01
C VAL A 85 7.81 8.29 9.23
N ASN A 86 7.18 8.09 10.39
CA ASN A 86 7.41 8.92 11.59
C ASN A 86 8.83 8.82 12.19
N LEU A 87 9.65 7.89 11.73
CA LEU A 87 11.05 7.76 12.16
C LEU A 87 11.96 8.84 11.55
N ASP A 88 11.50 9.54 10.51
CA ASP A 88 12.20 10.70 9.95
C ASP A 88 12.04 11.94 10.86
N LYS A 89 13.14 12.58 11.21
CA LYS A 89 13.15 13.76 12.09
C LYS A 89 12.77 15.06 11.36
N ASP A 90 12.88 15.06 10.03
CA ASP A 90 12.64 16.25 9.19
C ASP A 90 11.17 16.41 8.78
N LEU A 91 10.25 15.64 9.37
CA LEU A 91 8.83 15.69 9.00
C LEU A 91 8.09 16.85 9.63
N ILE A 92 7.05 17.26 8.91
CA ILE A 92 6.00 18.07 9.50
C ILE A 92 5.37 17.30 10.67
N LYS A 93 5.36 17.90 11.85
CA LYS A 93 4.63 17.39 13.02
C LYS A 93 3.13 17.46 12.73
N THR A 94 2.58 16.38 12.18
CA THR A 94 1.15 16.23 11.93
C THR A 94 0.45 15.66 13.16
N PRO A 95 -0.71 16.22 13.57
CA PRO A 95 -1.48 15.71 14.70
C PRO A 95 -2.02 14.31 14.43
N LEU A 96 -2.16 13.49 15.47
CA LEU A 96 -2.63 12.10 15.38
C LEU A 96 -3.98 11.98 14.65
N LYS A 97 -4.87 12.97 14.83
CA LYS A 97 -6.17 13.02 14.16
C LYS A 97 -6.05 13.09 12.63
N GLU A 98 -5.08 13.86 12.13
CA GLU A 98 -4.83 13.98 10.69
C GLU A 98 -4.25 12.68 10.13
N LYS A 99 -3.36 12.00 10.87
CA LYS A 99 -2.84 10.69 10.47
C LYS A 99 -3.98 9.66 10.36
N GLY A 100 -4.85 9.61 11.37
CA GLY A 100 -5.99 8.70 11.39
C GLY A 100 -7.01 8.99 10.28
N SER A 101 -7.34 10.26 10.04
CA SER A 101 -8.28 10.63 8.98
C SER A 101 -7.71 10.32 7.60
N LEU A 102 -6.42 10.57 7.38
CA LEU A 102 -5.75 10.31 6.11
C LEU A 102 -5.65 8.81 5.82
N ALA A 103 -5.29 7.98 6.82
CA ALA A 103 -5.34 6.52 6.69
C ALA A 103 -6.75 6.01 6.36
N PHE A 104 -7.78 6.55 7.01
CA PHE A 104 -9.18 6.18 6.78
C PHE A 104 -9.67 6.56 5.37
N VAL A 105 -9.38 7.80 4.93
CA VAL A 105 -9.78 8.27 3.59
C VAL A 105 -9.08 7.45 2.51
N LEU A 106 -7.78 7.21 2.66
CA LEU A 106 -7.03 6.42 1.68
C LEU A 106 -7.48 4.95 1.66
N SER A 107 -7.92 4.38 2.80
CA SER A 107 -8.39 2.99 2.84
C SER A 107 -9.76 2.80 2.22
N LEU A 108 -10.54 3.88 2.03
CA LEU A 108 -11.77 3.85 1.25
C LEU A 108 -11.53 3.80 -0.26
N LEU A 109 -10.39 4.28 -0.77
CA LEU A 109 -10.14 4.36 -2.22
C LEU A 109 -10.22 2.98 -2.90
N PRO A 110 -9.53 1.92 -2.44
CA PRO A 110 -9.67 0.60 -3.05
C PRO A 110 -11.10 0.06 -2.99
N VAL A 111 -11.86 0.38 -1.93
CA VAL A 111 -13.26 -0.07 -1.75
C VAL A 111 -14.18 0.56 -2.79
N VAL A 112 -14.09 1.89 -2.96
CA VAL A 112 -14.90 2.62 -3.94
C VAL A 112 -14.59 2.14 -5.36
N LEU A 113 -13.29 2.02 -5.69
CA LEU A 113 -12.88 1.56 -7.02
C LEU A 113 -13.28 0.10 -7.27
N ASN A 114 -13.17 -0.78 -6.27
CA ASN A 114 -13.63 -2.17 -6.37
C ASN A 114 -15.16 -2.28 -6.55
N THR A 115 -15.92 -1.35 -5.97
CA THR A 115 -17.37 -1.26 -6.18
C THR A 115 -17.71 -0.89 -7.62
N GLY A 116 -16.90 -0.05 -8.28
CA GLY A 116 -17.02 0.18 -9.72
C GLY A 116 -16.75 -1.07 -10.58
N LEU A 117 -16.00 -2.05 -10.06
CA LEU A 117 -15.69 -3.31 -10.74
C LEU A 117 -16.74 -4.42 -10.52
N LEU A 118 -17.80 -4.16 -9.73
CA LEU A 118 -18.92 -5.11 -9.54
C LEU A 118 -19.58 -5.51 -10.85
N PHE A 119 -19.69 -4.55 -11.78
CA PHE A 119 -20.40 -4.72 -13.04
C PHE A 119 -19.60 -5.52 -14.08
N TYR A 120 -18.36 -5.90 -13.76
CA TYR A 120 -17.44 -6.56 -14.68
C TYR A 120 -16.92 -7.87 -14.09
N PRO A 121 -17.09 -9.01 -14.77
CA PRO A 121 -16.49 -10.27 -14.37
C PRO A 121 -14.99 -10.18 -14.68
N VAL A 122 -14.18 -9.74 -13.72
CA VAL A 122 -12.72 -9.63 -13.87
C VAL A 122 -12.07 -10.69 -12.99
N GLU A 123 -10.99 -11.30 -13.47
CA GLU A 123 -10.24 -12.29 -12.71
C GLU A 123 -9.75 -11.74 -11.36
N ALA A 124 -9.79 -12.59 -10.33
CA ALA A 124 -9.36 -12.23 -8.97
C ALA A 124 -7.90 -11.76 -8.89
N PHE A 125 -7.03 -12.26 -9.77
CA PHE A 125 -5.63 -11.84 -9.85
C PHE A 125 -5.49 -10.40 -10.34
N LEU A 126 -6.19 -10.05 -11.42
CA LEU A 126 -6.21 -8.70 -11.98
C LEU A 126 -6.81 -7.69 -11.01
N LYS A 127 -7.90 -8.04 -10.32
CA LYS A 127 -8.47 -7.23 -9.23
C LYS A 127 -7.46 -7.01 -8.10
N GLY A 128 -6.69 -8.04 -7.75
CA GLY A 128 -5.61 -7.96 -6.76
C GLY A 128 -4.54 -6.95 -7.14
N ILE A 129 -4.00 -7.03 -8.37
CA ILE A 129 -3.00 -6.08 -8.89
C ILE A 129 -3.54 -4.65 -8.89
N PHE A 130 -4.78 -4.47 -9.33
CA PHE A 130 -5.41 -3.15 -9.35
C PHE A 130 -5.53 -2.56 -7.94
N SER A 131 -6.06 -3.30 -6.98
CA SER A 131 -6.18 -2.85 -5.59
C SER A 131 -4.82 -2.58 -4.93
N SER A 132 -3.79 -3.38 -5.25
CA SER A 132 -2.41 -3.12 -4.79
C SER A 132 -1.81 -1.86 -5.40
N THR A 133 -2.16 -1.55 -6.65
CA THR A 133 -1.73 -0.31 -7.30
C THR A 133 -2.36 0.91 -6.63
N VAL A 134 -3.65 0.82 -6.26
CA VAL A 134 -4.33 1.88 -5.50
C VAL A 134 -3.69 2.04 -4.12
N LEU A 135 -3.40 0.94 -3.41
CA LEU A 135 -2.65 0.97 -2.14
C LEU A 135 -1.29 1.68 -2.32
N LEU A 136 -0.51 1.34 -3.36
CA LEU A 136 0.79 1.95 -3.62
C LEU A 136 0.67 3.47 -3.78
N SER A 137 -0.34 3.91 -4.54
CA SER A 137 -0.58 5.34 -4.75
C SER A 137 -0.84 6.07 -3.42
N GLY A 138 -1.61 5.46 -2.51
CA GLY A 138 -1.86 6.01 -1.19
C GLY A 138 -0.62 6.01 -0.28
N LEU A 139 0.21 4.94 -0.33
CA LEU A 139 1.45 4.85 0.45
C LEU A 139 2.44 5.97 0.07
N ILE A 140 2.54 6.24 -1.23
CA ILE A 140 3.42 7.29 -1.76
C ILE A 140 2.83 8.67 -1.47
N TYR A 141 1.51 8.82 -1.53
CA TYR A 141 0.83 10.04 -1.11
C TYR A 141 1.12 10.38 0.36
N ILE A 142 1.02 9.40 1.28
CA ILE A 142 1.38 9.57 2.70
C ILE A 142 2.81 10.10 2.84
N GLN A 143 3.76 9.46 2.16
CA GLN A 143 5.16 9.84 2.22
C GLN A 143 5.39 11.26 1.68
N ALA A 144 4.74 11.62 0.57
CA ALA A 144 4.85 12.93 -0.04
C ALA A 144 4.18 14.02 0.82
N HIS A 145 3.05 13.71 1.45
CA HIS A 145 2.33 14.60 2.36
C HIS A 145 3.19 14.99 3.55
N TYR A 146 3.78 14.02 4.25
CA TYR A 146 4.60 14.33 5.42
C TYR A 146 5.93 15.02 5.11
N LYS A 147 6.46 14.84 3.89
CA LYS A 147 7.67 15.53 3.43
C LYS A 147 7.37 16.90 2.80
N ASN A 148 6.10 17.34 2.76
CA ASN A 148 5.64 18.52 2.04
C ASN A 148 6.07 18.57 0.56
N ARG A 149 6.17 17.39 -0.06
CA ARG A 149 6.60 17.23 -1.46
C ARG A 149 5.44 16.87 -2.37
N ILE A 150 4.20 17.19 -1.98
CA ILE A 150 3.04 16.99 -2.84
C ILE A 150 3.22 17.88 -4.06
N ASN A 151 3.46 17.23 -5.20
CA ASN A 151 3.57 17.86 -6.49
C ASN A 151 2.40 17.38 -7.36
N SER A 152 1.75 18.30 -8.09
CA SER A 152 0.69 17.96 -9.05
C SER A 152 1.15 16.91 -10.08
N LYS A 153 2.44 16.90 -10.43
CA LYS A 153 3.04 15.87 -11.29
C LYS A 153 2.99 14.48 -10.67
N LEU A 154 3.18 14.38 -9.35
CA LEU A 154 3.12 13.11 -8.61
C LEU A 154 1.69 12.55 -8.63
N LEU A 155 0.71 13.40 -8.34
CA LEU A 155 -0.72 13.02 -8.40
C LEU A 155 -1.12 12.58 -9.81
N TYR A 156 -0.69 13.31 -10.84
CA TYR A 156 -0.98 12.97 -12.24
C TYR A 156 -0.39 11.60 -12.62
N ASN A 157 0.86 11.32 -12.26
CA ASN A 157 1.49 10.03 -12.59
C ASN A 157 0.73 8.85 -12.00
N TYR A 158 0.29 8.92 -10.74
CA TYR A 158 -0.48 7.83 -10.13
C TYR A 158 -1.91 7.74 -10.65
N PHE A 159 -2.52 8.87 -10.99
CA PHE A 159 -3.82 8.87 -11.66
C PHE A 159 -3.74 8.17 -13.02
N VAL A 160 -2.71 8.47 -13.82
CA VAL A 160 -2.44 7.80 -15.10
C VAL A 160 -2.20 6.30 -14.88
N LEU A 161 -1.38 5.93 -13.90
CA LEU A 161 -1.05 4.53 -13.64
C LEU A 161 -2.28 3.73 -13.20
N GLY A 162 -3.12 4.29 -12.32
CA GLY A 162 -4.42 3.72 -11.95
C GLY A 162 -5.38 3.61 -13.13
N SER A 163 -5.40 4.61 -14.02
CA SER A 163 -6.22 4.61 -15.23
C SER A 163 -5.79 3.54 -16.23
N ILE A 164 -4.48 3.34 -16.42
CA ILE A 164 -3.93 2.28 -17.28
C ILE A 164 -4.37 0.92 -16.76
N PHE A 165 -4.19 0.64 -15.47
CA PHE A 165 -4.63 -0.64 -14.92
C PHE A 165 -6.14 -0.79 -15.02
N TYR A 166 -6.92 0.26 -14.77
CA TYR A 166 -8.36 0.24 -14.94
C TYR A 166 -8.77 -0.12 -16.38
N ILE A 167 -8.12 0.46 -17.39
CA ILE A 167 -8.34 0.13 -18.81
C ILE A 167 -7.95 -1.32 -19.11
N ILE A 168 -6.85 -1.83 -18.54
CA ILE A 168 -6.44 -3.24 -18.70
C ILE A 168 -7.53 -4.18 -18.17
N LEU A 169 -8.19 -3.84 -17.04
CA LEU A 169 -9.31 -4.65 -16.52
C LEU A 169 -10.50 -4.74 -17.49
N PHE A 170 -10.71 -3.73 -18.35
CA PHE A 170 -11.76 -3.76 -19.36
C PHE A 170 -11.41 -4.63 -20.57
N ILE A 171 -10.13 -4.72 -20.92
CA ILE A 171 -9.64 -5.48 -22.08
C ILE A 171 -9.58 -6.98 -21.75
N PHE A 172 -9.07 -7.33 -20.58
CA PHE A 172 -8.98 -8.71 -20.12
C PHE A 172 -10.28 -9.14 -19.43
N LYS A 173 -11.30 -9.44 -20.26
CA LYS A 173 -12.47 -10.21 -19.84
C LYS A 173 -12.12 -11.71 -19.86
N PRO A 174 -12.50 -12.49 -18.85
CA PRO A 174 -12.44 -13.95 -18.87
C PRO A 174 -13.41 -14.54 -19.89
#